data_AF-A0A821DNS4-F1
#
_entry.id   AF-A0A821DNS4-F1
#
_cell.length_a   1.000
_cell.length_b   1.000
_cell.length_c   1.000
_cell.angle_alpha   90.00
_cell.angle_beta   90.00
_cell.angle_gamma   90.00
#
_symmetry.space_group_name_H-M   'P 1'
#
loop_
_entity.id
_entity.type
_entity.pdbx_description
1 polymer ?
#
loop_
_entity_poly.entity_id
_entity_poly.type
_entity_poly.pdbx_seq_one_letter_code
_entity_poly.pdbx_strand_id
1 'polypeptide(L)'
;AKANKKKIVKEPEPEPESEYESEYDSTSADEEVIGKGLHTIFLPSDPNELVKRHQILFLEMQAGNNGVFNEFHAITDQLIKYGLLDESFFPL
;
A
#
# COMPACT_ATOMS: atom_id res chain seq x y z
N ALA A 1 46.50 -10.63 55.39
CA ALA A 1 45.78 -11.82 55.88
C ALA A 1 44.40 -11.43 56.38
N LYS A 2 43.33 -11.85 55.71
CA LYS A 2 41.98 -12.01 56.28
C LYS A 2 41.29 -13.14 55.53
N ALA A 3 41.02 -14.23 56.25
CA ALA A 3 40.25 -15.38 55.80
C ALA A 3 38.75 -15.09 55.85
N ASN A 4 37.96 -15.72 54.99
CA ASN A 4 36.58 -16.18 55.25
C ASN A 4 36.12 -17.05 54.07
N LYS A 5 36.14 -18.37 54.25
CA LYS A 5 35.03 -19.25 54.69
C LYS A 5 33.99 -19.52 53.58
N LYS A 6 34.12 -20.73 53.01
CA LYS A 6 33.11 -21.45 52.21
C LYS A 6 31.76 -21.45 52.92
N LYS A 7 30.67 -21.24 52.17
CA LYS A 7 29.36 -21.81 52.44
C LYS A 7 28.78 -22.37 51.14
N ILE A 8 28.40 -23.63 51.23
CA ILE A 8 27.72 -24.47 50.25
C ILE A 8 26.21 -24.29 50.46
N VAL A 9 25.41 -24.75 49.49
CA VAL A 9 23.95 -24.98 49.53
C VAL A 9 23.16 -23.71 49.19
N LYS A 10 22.22 -23.67 48.24
CA LYS A 10 21.31 -24.68 47.68
C LYS A 10 20.98 -24.24 46.25
N GLU A 11 20.96 -25.16 45.29
CA GLU A 11 20.30 -24.93 44.01
C GLU A 11 18.80 -24.73 44.26
N PRO A 12 18.15 -23.68 43.73
CA PRO A 12 16.70 -23.62 43.69
C PRO A 12 16.19 -24.46 42.51
N GLU A 13 15.46 -25.53 42.84
CA GLU A 13 14.63 -26.26 41.89
C GLU A 13 13.65 -25.31 41.19
N PRO A 14 13.44 -25.38 39.87
CA PRO A 14 12.40 -24.63 39.21
C PRO A 14 11.03 -25.27 39.50
N GLU A 15 10.26 -24.60 40.34
CA GLU A 15 8.83 -24.86 40.57
C GLU A 15 7.96 -24.25 39.44
N PRO A 16 6.71 -24.72 39.29
CA PRO A 16 6.10 -25.11 38.03
C PRO A 16 5.75 -23.95 37.10
N GLU A 17 5.85 -24.24 35.80
CA GLU A 17 5.38 -23.40 34.70
C GLU A 17 3.90 -23.06 34.94
N SER A 18 3.64 -21.84 35.39
CA SER A 18 2.32 -21.25 35.28
C SER A 18 2.19 -20.78 33.83
N GLU A 19 1.29 -21.40 33.10
CA GLU A 19 0.80 -20.94 31.81
C GLU A 19 0.18 -19.56 32.01
N TYR A 20 0.97 -18.51 31.78
CA TYR A 20 0.44 -17.17 31.59
C TYR A 20 0.03 -17.07 30.12
N GLU A 21 -1.29 -17.16 29.88
CA GLU A 21 -1.89 -16.68 28.64
C GLU A 21 -1.63 -15.17 28.55
N SER A 22 -0.57 -14.78 27.85
CA SER A 22 -0.47 -13.44 27.27
C SER A 22 -1.10 -13.51 25.89
N GLU A 23 -2.35 -13.08 25.78
CA GLU A 23 -2.95 -12.62 24.53
C GLU A 23 -2.05 -11.49 23.99
N TYR A 24 -1.10 -11.83 23.11
CA TYR A 24 -0.46 -10.83 22.27
C TYR A 24 -1.46 -10.44 21.19
N ASP A 25 -2.24 -9.40 21.50
CA ASP A 25 -2.84 -8.54 20.49
C ASP A 25 -1.70 -8.02 19.61
N SER A 26 -1.49 -8.67 18.47
CA SER A 26 -0.56 -8.22 17.44
C SER A 26 -1.23 -7.09 16.65
N THR A 27 -1.55 -5.98 17.34
CA THR A 27 -1.90 -4.74 16.68
C THR A 27 -0.64 -3.98 16.29
N SER A 28 -0.65 -3.53 15.04
CA SER A 28 0.29 -2.59 14.43
C SER A 28 1.74 -3.08 14.37
N ALA A 29 1.99 -3.97 13.41
CA ALA A 29 3.15 -3.73 12.56
C ALA A 29 3.00 -2.31 12.02
N ASP A 30 3.85 -1.38 12.48
CA ASP A 30 4.08 -0.10 11.84
C ASP A 30 4.69 -0.40 10.46
N GLU A 31 3.84 -0.81 9.51
CA GLU A 31 4.16 -0.75 8.10
C GLU A 31 4.40 0.73 7.82
N GLU A 32 5.68 1.10 7.62
CA GLU A 32 6.03 2.36 7.01
C GLU A 32 5.24 2.46 5.70
N VAL A 33 4.14 3.22 5.72
CA VAL A 33 3.41 3.60 4.53
C VAL A 33 4.34 4.52 3.76
N ILE A 34 5.21 3.93 2.94
CA ILE A 34 6.00 4.63 1.95
C ILE A 34 4.96 5.22 0.98
N GLY A 35 4.53 6.44 1.28
CA GLY A 35 3.64 7.20 0.42
C GLY A 35 4.28 7.30 -0.94
N LYS A 36 3.77 6.52 -1.91
CA LYS A 36 4.14 6.65 -3.32
C LYS A 36 3.91 8.12 -3.68
N GLY A 37 4.98 8.81 -4.05
CA GLY A 37 4.94 10.26 -4.33
C GLY A 37 3.76 10.62 -5.23
N LEU A 38 3.10 11.74 -4.91
CA LEU A 38 1.93 12.22 -5.64
C LEU A 38 2.31 12.54 -7.10
N HIS A 39 2.18 11.57 -8.00
CA HIS A 39 2.34 11.80 -9.43
C HIS A 39 1.15 12.62 -9.93
N THR A 40 1.38 13.93 -10.09
CA THR A 40 0.38 14.83 -10.67
C THR A 40 0.50 14.76 -12.18
N ILE A 41 -0.61 14.45 -12.86
CA ILE A 41 -0.68 14.40 -14.32
C ILE A 41 -1.43 15.66 -14.79
N PHE A 42 -0.80 16.43 -15.69
CA PHE A 42 -1.44 17.58 -16.32
C PHE A 42 -2.20 17.12 -17.55
N LEU A 43 -3.53 17.22 -17.51
CA LEU A 43 -4.38 16.86 -18.62
C LEU A 43 -4.51 18.02 -19.62
N PRO A 44 -4.55 17.71 -20.94
CA PRO A 44 -4.87 18.71 -21.96
C PRO A 44 -6.24 19.34 -21.70
N SER A 45 -6.38 20.63 -22.00
CA SER A 45 -7.67 21.34 -21.88
C SER A 45 -8.56 21.19 -23.11
N ASP A 46 -7.99 20.88 -24.28
CA ASP A 46 -8.75 20.63 -25.51
C ASP A 46 -9.36 19.22 -25.46
N PRO A 47 -10.69 19.08 -25.56
CA PRO A 47 -11.36 17.78 -25.61
C PRO A 47 -10.85 16.88 -26.75
N ASN A 48 -10.44 17.44 -27.90
CA ASN A 48 -9.92 16.65 -29.00
C ASN A 48 -8.55 16.04 -28.69
N GLU A 49 -7.71 16.76 -27.95
CA GLU A 49 -6.42 16.24 -27.50
C GLU A 49 -6.59 15.15 -26.44
N LEU A 50 -7.57 15.32 -25.54
CA LEU A 50 -7.95 14.29 -24.57
C LEU A 50 -8.39 12.99 -25.25
N VAL A 51 -9.22 13.07 -26.30
CA VAL A 51 -9.64 11.87 -27.05
C VAL A 51 -8.45 11.17 -27.70
N LYS A 52 -7.54 11.92 -28.34
CA LYS A 52 -6.33 11.34 -28.94
C LYS A 52 -5.45 10.68 -27.88
N ARG A 53 -5.27 11.34 -26.74
CA ARG A 53 -4.48 10.80 -25.62
C ARG A 53 -5.12 9.53 -25.05
N HIS A 54 -6.44 9.52 -24.87
CA HIS A 54 -7.20 8.34 -24.44
C HIS A 54 -6.98 7.14 -25.37
N GLN A 55 -7.02 7.35 -26.69
CA GLN A 55 -6.76 6.29 -27.67
C GLN A 55 -5.35 5.72 -27.57
N ILE A 56 -4.34 6.59 -27.39
CA ILE A 56 -2.94 6.15 -27.24
C ILE A 56 -2.79 5.30 -25.98
N LEU A 57 -3.29 5.78 -24.84
CA LEU A 57 -3.17 5.07 -23.56
C LEU A 57 -3.91 3.73 -23.59
N PHE A 58 -5.06 3.65 -24.27
CA PHE A 58 -5.78 2.39 -24.47
C PHE A 58 -4.92 1.37 -25.23
N LEU A 59 -4.24 1.79 -26.29
CA LEU A 59 -3.34 0.91 -27.06
C LEU A 59 -2.12 0.49 -26.22
N GLU A 60 -1.54 1.39 -25.44
CA GLU A 60 -0.44 1.07 -24.52
C GLU A 60 -0.87 0.05 -23.46
N MET A 61 -2.07 0.21 -22.90
CA MET A 61 -2.65 -0.75 -21.96
C MET A 61 -2.89 -2.11 -22.61
N GLN A 62 -3.41 -2.15 -23.85
CA GLN A 62 -3.54 -3.40 -24.61
C GLN A 62 -2.19 -4.07 -24.92
N ALA A 63 -1.13 -3.27 -25.09
CA ALA A 63 0.24 -3.77 -25.25
C ALA A 63 0.86 -4.27 -23.93
N GLY A 64 0.15 -4.18 -22.80
CA GLY A 64 0.59 -4.64 -21.48
C GLY A 64 1.28 -3.58 -20.62
N ASN A 65 1.25 -2.30 -21.03
CA ASN A 65 1.75 -1.22 -20.20
C ASN A 65 0.71 -0.82 -19.15
N ASN A 66 0.80 -1.39 -17.95
CA ASN A 66 -0.11 -1.06 -16.85
C ASN A 66 0.24 0.27 -16.16
N GLY A 67 1.38 0.89 -16.48
CA GLY A 67 1.80 2.17 -15.90
C GLY A 67 0.92 3.35 -16.30
N VAL A 68 0.12 3.18 -17.36
CA VAL A 68 -0.78 4.22 -17.88
C VAL A 68 -2.20 4.16 -17.33
N PHE A 69 -2.51 3.17 -16.49
CA PHE A 69 -3.88 2.92 -16.02
C PHE A 69 -4.48 4.13 -15.30
N ASN A 70 -3.71 4.76 -14.42
CA ASN A 70 -4.16 5.94 -13.67
C ASN A 70 -4.40 7.15 -14.59
N GLU A 71 -3.55 7.33 -15.60
CA GLU A 71 -3.72 8.39 -16.59
C GLU A 71 -4.96 8.14 -17.46
N PHE A 72 -5.13 6.90 -17.89
CA PHE A 72 -6.28 6.47 -18.68
C PHE A 72 -7.59 6.77 -17.95
N HIS A 73 -7.71 6.34 -16.69
CA HIS A 73 -8.89 6.63 -15.86
C HIS A 73 -9.14 8.14 -15.69
N ALA A 74 -8.11 8.92 -15.38
CA ALA A 74 -8.26 10.36 -15.20
C ALA A 74 -8.79 11.06 -16.47
N ILE A 75 -8.35 10.59 -17.64
CA ILE A 75 -8.83 11.11 -18.93
C ILE A 75 -10.26 10.64 -19.22
N THR A 76 -10.59 9.38 -18.93
CA THR A 76 -11.95 8.85 -19.07
C THR A 76 -12.95 9.67 -18.27
N ASP A 77 -12.66 9.95 -17.00
CA ASP A 77 -13.51 10.78 -16.14
C ASP A 77 -13.71 12.18 -16.73
N GLN A 78 -12.64 12.77 -17.30
CA GLN A 78 -12.70 14.09 -17.90
C GLN A 78 -13.51 14.09 -19.20
N LEU A 79 -13.41 13.04 -20.01
CA LEU A 79 -14.21 12.87 -21.23
C LEU A 79 -15.70 12.64 -20.93
N ILE A 80 -16.03 11.92 -19.84
CA ILE A 80 -17.40 11.79 -19.33
C ILE A 80 -17.94 13.17 -18.90
N LYS A 81 -17.14 13.96 -18.16
CA LYS A 81 -17.53 15.34 -17.79
C LYS A 81 -17.80 16.25 -18.99
N TYR A 82 -17.08 16.05 -20.10
CA TYR A 82 -17.35 16.76 -21.35
C TYR A 82 -18.55 16.21 -22.14
N GLY A 83 -19.17 15.11 -21.71
CA GLY A 83 -20.27 14.46 -22.42
C GLY A 83 -19.82 13.78 -23.72
N LEU A 84 -18.53 13.47 -23.86
CA LEU A 84 -17.97 12.79 -25.02
C LEU A 84 -17.97 11.26 -24.87
N LEU A 85 -18.04 10.78 -23.63
CA LEU A 85 -18.22 9.36 -23.30
C LEU A 85 -19.45 9.21 -22.41
N ASP A 86 -20.13 8.07 -22.57
CA ASP A 86 -21.20 7.67 -21.68
C ASP A 86 -20.63 6.85 -20.52
N GLU A 87 -21.06 7.17 -19.31
CA GLU A 87 -20.69 6.47 -18.07
C GLU A 87 -21.11 4.99 -18.12
N SER A 88 -22.17 4.67 -18.88
CA SER A 88 -22.63 3.29 -19.07
C SER A 88 -21.61 2.40 -19.80
N PHE A 89 -20.66 3.00 -20.53
CA PHE A 89 -19.72 2.27 -21.37
C PHE A 89 -18.48 1.77 -20.59
N PHE A 90 -18.21 2.34 -19.42
CA PHE A 90 -17.08 1.98 -18.57
C PHE A 90 -17.57 1.78 -17.14
N PRO A 91 -17.95 0.54 -16.73
CA PRO A 91 -18.18 0.25 -15.33
C PRO A 91 -16.83 0.39 -14.60
N LEU A 92 -16.68 1.52 -13.90
CA LEU A 92 -15.58 1.81 -12.98
C LEU A 92 -15.59 0.83 -11.81
#